data_AF-A0A396KM61-F1
#
_entry.id   AF-A0A396KM61-F1
#
_cell.length_a   1.000
_cell.length_b   1.000
_cell.length_c   1.000
_cell.angle_alpha   90.00
_cell.angle_beta   90.00
_cell.angle_gamma   90.00
#
_symmetry.space_group_name_H-M   'P 1'
#
loop_
_entity.id
_entity.type
_entity.pdbx_description
1 polymer ?
#
loop_
_entity_poly.entity_id
_entity_poly.type
_entity_poly.pdbx_seq_one_letter_code
_entity_poly.pdbx_strand_id
1 'polypeptide(L)'
;MKKNITKKAAVFLLSTIVAAQSGLSVQAAALTEGSWEQTSSGWKFLNRDRQPYTGWIHTASGWYYLNMEDGSLVTGWKNINIC
;
A
#
# COMPACT_ATOMS: atom_id res chain seq x y z
N MET A 1 40.49 10.42 -9.51
CA MET A 1 39.09 10.89 -9.48
C MET A 1 38.20 9.87 -10.19
N LYS A 2 37.25 9.27 -9.45
CA LYS A 2 35.92 8.76 -9.85
C LYS A 2 35.34 8.03 -8.62
N LYS A 3 34.65 8.79 -7.76
CA LYS A 3 33.96 8.29 -6.55
C LYS A 3 32.59 7.76 -6.99
N ASN A 4 32.38 6.45 -7.01
CA ASN A 4 31.06 5.88 -7.30
C ASN A 4 30.58 5.08 -6.09
N ILE A 5 30.04 5.85 -5.17
CA ILE A 5 29.44 5.47 -3.90
C ILE A 5 28.37 4.39 -4.15
N THR A 6 28.46 3.32 -3.37
CA THR A 6 27.51 2.21 -3.26
C THR A 6 26.08 2.74 -3.29
N LYS A 7 25.26 2.24 -4.22
CA LYS A 7 23.82 2.58 -4.34
C LYS A 7 23.05 2.05 -3.13
N LYS A 8 23.18 2.75 -2.00
CA LYS A 8 22.34 2.61 -0.81
C LYS A 8 21.58 3.92 -0.67
N ALA A 9 20.32 3.91 -1.10
CA ALA A 9 19.26 4.83 -0.70
C ALA A 9 17.99 4.40 -1.46
N ALA A 10 16.78 4.39 -0.93
CA ALA A 10 16.21 4.54 0.41
C ALA A 10 14.70 4.13 0.22
N VAL A 11 13.81 3.92 1.19
CA VAL A 11 13.21 4.91 2.09
C VAL A 11 12.15 4.17 2.95
N PHE A 12 12.38 4.15 4.28
CA PHE A 12 11.44 4.12 5.41
C PHE A 12 10.43 2.97 5.58
N LEU A 13 10.82 1.98 6.40
CA LEU A 13 9.86 1.33 7.31
C LEU A 13 9.29 2.40 8.25
N LEU A 14 7.98 2.34 8.48
CA LEU A 14 7.10 3.34 9.12
C LEU A 14 7.40 3.62 10.62
N SER A 15 8.66 3.76 11.01
CA SER A 15 9.10 4.10 12.36
C SER A 15 9.49 5.58 12.44
N THR A 16 8.51 6.49 12.37
CA THR A 16 8.63 7.85 12.92
C THR A 16 7.32 8.26 13.59
N ILE A 17 7.25 7.93 14.88
CA ILE A 17 6.67 8.69 16.00
C ILE A 17 5.55 9.70 15.67
N VAL A 18 4.34 9.42 16.15
CA VAL A 18 3.47 10.48 16.71
C VAL A 18 3.39 10.26 18.21
N ALA A 19 4.32 10.89 18.92
CA ALA A 19 4.32 11.06 20.36
C ALA A 19 4.37 12.56 20.63
N ALA A 20 3.24 13.25 20.41
CA ALA A 20 2.94 14.57 20.99
C ALA A 20 1.58 15.07 20.48
N GLN A 21 0.50 14.49 20.98
CA GLN A 21 -0.68 15.31 21.27
C GLN A 21 -1.46 14.64 22.39
N SER A 22 -1.24 15.13 23.60
CA SER A 22 -2.10 14.90 24.74
C SER A 22 -3.55 15.24 24.36
N GLY A 23 -4.36 14.22 24.07
CA GLY A 23 -5.78 14.35 23.75
C GLY A 23 -6.23 13.89 22.35
N LEU A 24 -5.36 13.34 21.49
CA LEU A 24 -5.81 12.74 20.23
C LEU A 24 -6.18 11.27 20.44
N SER A 25 -7.43 10.92 20.13
CA SER A 25 -7.77 9.55 19.79
C SER A 25 -6.75 9.05 18.77
N VAL A 26 -6.05 7.94 19.07
CA VAL A 26 -5.30 7.20 18.06
C VAL A 26 -6.35 6.81 17.01
N GLN A 27 -6.49 7.63 15.97
CA GLN A 27 -7.38 7.33 14.86
C GLN A 27 -6.70 6.15 14.18
N ALA A 28 -7.10 4.93 14.54
CA ALA A 28 -6.66 3.74 13.85
C ALA A 28 -6.92 4.01 12.35
N ALA A 29 -5.89 3.90 11.52
CA ALA A 29 -6.02 4.08 10.09
C ALA A 29 -7.20 3.22 9.63
N ALA A 30 -8.26 3.86 9.13
CA ALA A 30 -9.49 3.16 8.78
C ALA A 30 -9.16 2.05 7.79
N LEU A 31 -9.63 0.84 8.08
CA LEU A 31 -9.44 -0.29 7.17
C LEU A 31 -10.21 -0.01 5.87
N THR A 32 -9.60 -0.34 4.75
CA THR A 32 -10.28 -0.32 3.46
C THR A 32 -11.38 -1.39 3.48
N GLU A 33 -12.63 -0.95 3.40
CA GLU A 33 -13.78 -1.85 3.37
C GLU A 33 -13.92 -2.48 1.98
N GLY A 34 -14.07 -3.81 1.97
CA GLY A 34 -14.21 -4.56 0.74
C GLY A 34 -13.98 -6.04 0.95
N SER A 35 -13.98 -6.79 -0.14
CA SER A 35 -13.71 -8.23 -0.13
C SER A 35 -12.75 -8.61 -1.25
N TRP A 36 -11.94 -9.63 -0.97
CA TRP A 36 -11.09 -10.26 -1.96
C TRP A 36 -11.93 -11.13 -2.90
N GLU A 37 -11.70 -10.99 -4.21
CA GLU A 37 -12.30 -11.82 -5.24
C GLU A 37 -11.20 -12.35 -6.16
N GLN A 38 -11.25 -13.65 -6.45
CA GLN A 38 -10.33 -14.28 -7.40
C GLN A 38 -10.93 -14.25 -8.80
N THR A 39 -10.18 -13.68 -9.75
CA THR A 39 -10.57 -13.56 -11.16
C THR A 39 -9.57 -14.30 -12.05
N SER A 40 -9.86 -14.39 -13.35
CA SER A 40 -8.93 -14.97 -14.35
C SER A 40 -7.60 -14.22 -14.45
N SER A 41 -7.57 -12.93 -14.10
CA SER A 41 -6.37 -12.08 -14.09
C SER A 41 -5.70 -11.96 -12.71
N GLY A 42 -6.16 -12.73 -11.72
CA GLY A 42 -5.62 -12.73 -10.36
C GLY A 42 -6.60 -12.20 -9.30
N TRP A 43 -6.07 -11.91 -8.11
CA TRP A 43 -6.86 -11.40 -6.98
C TRP A 43 -7.18 -9.91 -7.14
N LYS A 44 -8.41 -9.52 -6.82
CA LYS A 44 -8.87 -8.12 -6.78
C LYS A 44 -9.51 -7.83 -5.44
N PHE A 45 -9.43 -6.59 -4.96
CA PHE A 45 -10.17 -6.14 -3.79
C PHE A 45 -11.31 -5.25 -4.25
N LEU A 46 -12.55 -5.64 -3.95
CA LEU A 46 -13.75 -4.96 -4.45
C LEU A 46 -14.47 -4.21 -3.32
N ASN A 47 -15.02 -3.03 -3.64
CA ASN A 47 -15.91 -2.30 -2.75
C ASN A 47 -17.34 -2.89 -2.76
N ARG A 48 -18.27 -2.30 -1.99
CA ARG A 48 -19.66 -2.75 -1.91
C ARG A 48 -20.41 -2.73 -3.25
N ASP A 49 -20.01 -1.84 -4.16
CA ASP A 49 -20.58 -1.71 -5.51
C ASP A 49 -19.90 -2.64 -6.54
N ARG A 50 -19.06 -3.57 -6.07
CA ARG A 50 -18.23 -4.48 -6.89
C ARG A 50 -17.24 -3.77 -7.82
N GLN A 51 -16.84 -2.55 -7.49
CA GLN A 51 -15.77 -1.85 -8.20
C GLN A 51 -14.41 -2.19 -7.57
N PRO A 52 -13.36 -2.43 -8.38
CA PRO A 52 -12.04 -2.75 -7.86
C PRO A 52 -11.34 -1.51 -7.32
N TYR A 53 -10.65 -1.65 -6.18
CA TYR A 53 -9.69 -0.67 -5.72
C TYR A 53 -8.39 -0.75 -6.55
N THR A 54 -7.64 0.36 -6.56
CA THR A 54 -6.33 0.49 -7.19
C THR A 54 -5.36 1.16 -6.22
N GLY A 55 -4.07 0.86 -6.32
CA GLY A 55 -3.05 1.43 -5.43
C GLY A 55 -2.99 0.76 -4.07
N TRP A 56 -2.54 1.50 -3.05
CA TRP A 56 -2.36 0.98 -1.71
C TRP A 56 -3.70 0.86 -0.96
N ILE A 57 -3.96 -0.32 -0.41
CA ILE A 57 -5.08 -0.58 0.50
C ILE A 57 -4.55 -1.08 1.85
N HIS A 58 -5.27 -0.77 2.92
CA HIS A 58 -4.95 -1.23 4.27
C HIS A 58 -6.09 -2.10 4.79
N THR A 59 -5.86 -3.40 4.87
CA THR A 59 -6.84 -4.37 5.37
C THR A 59 -6.44 -4.85 6.76
N ALA A 60 -7.31 -5.63 7.42
CA ALA A 60 -6.97 -6.25 8.71
C ALA A 60 -5.72 -7.15 8.63
N SER A 61 -5.37 -7.64 7.45
CA SER A 61 -4.17 -8.48 7.22
C SER A 61 -2.92 -7.67 6.85
N GLY A 62 -3.04 -6.33 6.74
CA GLY A 62 -1.94 -5.44 6.40
C GLY A 62 -2.13 -4.67 5.10
N TRP A 63 -1.02 -4.14 4.58
CA TRP A 63 -0.98 -3.32 3.37
C TRP A 63 -0.79 -4.17 2.12
N TYR A 64 -1.57 -3.87 1.08
CA TYR A 64 -1.49 -4.51 -0.22
C TYR A 64 -1.47 -3.46 -1.31
N TYR A 65 -0.76 -3.75 -2.41
CA TYR A 65 -0.74 -2.89 -3.59
C TYR A 65 -1.51 -3.54 -4.74
N LEU A 66 -2.54 -2.86 -5.20
CA LEU A 66 -3.33 -3.23 -6.36
C LEU A 66 -2.84 -2.43 -7.57
N ASN A 67 -2.74 -3.10 -8.71
CA ASN A 67 -2.29 -2.52 -9.96
C ASN A 67 -3.21 -1.36 -10.37
N MET A 68 -2.62 -0.25 -10.80
CA MET A 68 -3.36 0.97 -11.16
C MET A 68 -4.18 0.80 -12.45
N GLU A 69 -3.80 -0.13 -13.34
CA GLU A 69 -4.47 -0.32 -14.63
C GLU A 69 -5.74 -1.17 -14.51
N ASP A 70 -5.68 -2.27 -13.76
CA ASP A 70 -6.75 -3.29 -13.75
C ASP A 70 -7.24 -3.67 -12.34
N GLY A 71 -6.59 -3.18 -11.27
CA GLY A 71 -6.92 -3.51 -9.88
C GLY A 71 -6.48 -4.91 -9.43
N SER A 72 -5.62 -5.60 -10.19
CA SER A 72 -5.06 -6.89 -9.80
C SER A 72 -4.03 -6.75 -8.68
N LEU A 73 -3.98 -7.71 -7.76
CA LEU A 73 -2.99 -7.76 -6.69
C LEU A 73 -1.58 -7.92 -7.28
N VAL A 74 -0.70 -6.99 -6.95
CA VAL A 74 0.71 -7.07 -7.32
C VAL A 74 1.46 -7.85 -6.24
N THR A 75 2.23 -8.84 -6.67
CA THR A 75 3.17 -9.58 -5.83
C THR A 75 4.60 -9.35 -6.32
N GLY A 76 5.58 -9.49 -5.42
CA GLY A 76 6.99 -9.22 -5.73
C GLY A 76 7.32 -7.71 -5.79
N TRP A 77 8.44 -7.38 -6.42
CA TRP A 77 8.91 -6.01 -6.54
C TRP A 77 8.23 -5.30 -7.70
N LYS A 78 7.63 -4.13 -7.44
CA LYS A 78 7.13 -3.23 -8.48
C LYS A 78 7.74 -1.85 -8.31
N ASN A 79 8.30 -1.32 -9.40
CA ASN A 79 8.70 0.08 -9.45
C ASN A 79 7.44 0.92 -9.60
N ILE A 80 7.12 1.67 -8.56
CA ILE A 80 5.99 2.61 -8.56
C ILE A 80 6.62 3.99 -8.72
N ASN A 81 6.30 4.66 -9.84
CA ASN A 81 6.71 6.05 -10.01
C ASN A 81 5.81 6.92 -9.13
N ILE A 82 6.37 7.44 -8.04
CA ILE A 82 5.69 8.36 -7.13
C ILE A 82 6.27 9.73 -7.47
N CYS A 83 5.49 10.55 -8.18
CA CYS A 83 5.84 11.92 -8.52
C CYS A 83 5.67 12.85 -7.32
#